data_AF-A0A2J0L7P6-F1
#
_entry.id   AF-A0A2J0L7P6-F1
#
_cell.length_a   1.000
_cell.length_b   1.000
_cell.length_c   1.000
_cell.angle_alpha   90.00
_cell.angle_beta   90.00
_cell.angle_gamma   90.00
#
_symmetry.space_group_name_H-M   'P 1'
#
loop_
_entity.id
_entity.type
_entity.pdbx_description
1 polymer ?
#
loop_
_entity_poly.entity_id
_entity_poly.type
_entity_poly.pdbx_seq_one_letter_code
_entity_poly.pdbx_strand_id
1 'polypeptide(L)'
;MSKIVIGTLILAILIICSPFILRFFEKMYCYTFELGWLRGEKTKEEVVKKYMEGLKTGNSQTIERLIPKTHEADKEIREKIEKFQGADFSKVEIYYKETPFPAQAEIKNIKLENGETASDEISITRDCSLYPAILECKKWYLIMGTVKEGYGAVPEVPELKVPE
;
A
#
# COMPACT_ATOMS: atom_id res chain seq x y z
N MET A 1 -11.52 45.05 34.88
CA MET A 1 -12.15 44.38 33.71
C MET A 1 -13.05 43.26 34.21
N SER A 2 -14.33 43.25 33.83
CA SER A 2 -15.31 42.27 34.32
C SER A 2 -15.01 40.87 33.80
N LYS A 3 -15.23 39.83 34.62
CA LYS A 3 -15.06 38.41 34.25
C LYS A 3 -15.83 38.04 32.97
N ILE A 4 -16.92 38.76 32.70
CA ILE A 4 -17.75 38.64 31.50
C ILE A 4 -16.98 39.05 30.25
N VAL A 5 -16.19 40.13 30.32
CA VAL A 5 -15.39 40.64 29.19
C VAL A 5 -14.23 39.69 28.86
N ILE A 6 -13.64 39.05 29.87
CA ILE A 6 -12.58 38.06 29.66
C ILE A 6 -13.15 36.78 29.03
N GLY A 7 -14.32 36.34 29.49
CA GLY A 7 -15.00 35.16 28.94
C GLY A 7 -15.41 35.33 27.46
N THR A 8 -15.93 36.50 27.09
CA THR A 8 -16.28 36.78 25.69
C THR A 8 -15.06 36.90 24.79
N LEU A 9 -13.95 37.43 25.30
CA LEU A 9 -12.69 37.52 24.54
C LEU A 9 -12.11 36.13 24.22
N ILE A 10 -12.13 35.22 25.20
CA ILE A 10 -11.62 33.85 25.02
C ILE A 10 -12.48 33.08 24.01
N LEU A 11 -13.80 33.21 24.08
CA LEU A 11 -14.71 32.55 23.13
C LEU A 11 -14.50 33.06 21.70
N ALA A 12 -14.29 34.37 21.53
CA ALA A 12 -14.00 34.96 20.22
C ALA A 12 -12.68 34.44 19.64
N ILE A 13 -11.62 34.32 20.46
CA ILE A 13 -10.32 33.77 20.03
C ILE A 13 -10.47 32.31 19.58
N LEU A 14 -11.22 31.48 20.30
CA LEU A 14 -11.43 30.07 19.92
C LEU A 14 -12.19 29.93 18.59
N ILE A 15 -13.19 30.78 18.34
CA ILE A 15 -13.94 30.79 17.08
C ILE A 15 -13.06 31.25 15.91
N ILE A 16 -12.20 32.24 16.12
CA ILE A 16 -11.29 32.77 15.10
C ILE A 16 -10.16 31.77 14.80
N CYS A 17 -9.66 31.05 15.80
CA CYS A 17 -8.61 30.04 15.64
C CYS A 17 -9.12 28.71 15.05
N SER A 18 -10.41 28.36 15.23
CA SER A 18 -11.05 27.16 14.70
C SER A 18 -10.77 26.89 13.20
N PRO A 19 -11.02 27.83 12.26
CA PRO A 19 -10.76 27.60 10.83
C PRO A 19 -9.27 27.44 10.51
N PHE A 20 -8.38 28.05 11.31
CA PHE A 20 -6.93 27.93 11.13
C PHE A 20 -6.42 26.55 11.57
N ILE A 21 -6.97 26.04 12.69
CA ILE A 21 -6.70 24.69 13.19
C ILE A 21 -7.26 23.64 12.23
N LEU A 22 -8.50 23.82 11.73
CA LEU A 22 -9.10 22.94 10.71
C LEU A 22 -8.27 22.90 9.43
N ARG A 23 -7.85 24.05 8.90
CA ARG A 23 -6.95 24.11 7.73
C ARG A 23 -5.59 23.48 8.01
N PHE A 24 -5.05 23.65 9.21
CA PHE A 24 -3.80 23.01 9.61
C PHE A 24 -3.94 21.48 9.66
N PHE A 25 -5.06 20.97 10.19
CA PHE A 25 -5.36 19.54 10.17
C PHE A 25 -5.62 19.02 8.76
N GLU A 26 -6.40 19.69 7.91
CA GLU A 26 -6.55 19.31 6.49
C GLU A 26 -5.19 19.25 5.78
N LYS A 27 -4.33 20.25 6.01
CA LYS A 27 -2.99 20.27 5.42
C LYS A 27 -2.11 19.15 5.98
N MET A 28 -2.16 18.87 7.28
CA MET A 28 -1.48 17.73 7.91
C MET A 28 -2.01 16.37 7.42
N TYR A 29 -3.32 16.23 7.20
CA TYR A 29 -3.92 15.04 6.61
C TYR A 29 -3.42 14.87 5.17
N CYS A 30 -3.38 15.94 4.36
CA CYS A 30 -2.76 15.87 3.03
C CYS A 30 -1.27 15.51 3.11
N TYR A 31 -0.49 16.11 4.01
CA TYR A 31 0.95 15.82 4.14
C TYR A 31 1.26 14.40 4.63
N THR A 32 0.51 13.89 5.61
CA THR A 32 0.66 12.52 6.12
C THR A 32 0.14 11.46 5.15
N PHE A 33 -0.81 11.84 4.30
CA PHE A 33 -1.34 10.98 3.24
C PHE A 33 -0.49 11.04 1.96
N GLU A 34 0.15 12.16 1.65
CA GLU A 34 1.05 12.37 0.49
C GLU A 34 2.43 11.76 0.69
N LEU A 35 2.96 11.78 1.91
CA LEU A 35 4.14 10.99 2.25
C LEU A 35 3.75 9.51 2.33
N GLY A 36 4.50 8.60 1.70
CA GLY A 36 4.28 7.13 1.69
C GLY A 36 4.28 6.43 3.07
N TRP A 37 4.15 7.18 4.16
CA TRP A 37 4.10 6.71 5.54
C TRP A 37 2.89 5.82 5.84
N LEU A 38 1.79 5.93 5.09
CA LEU A 38 0.62 5.06 5.26
C LEU A 38 0.61 3.83 4.35
N ARG A 39 1.47 3.75 3.33
CA ARG A 39 1.51 2.63 2.39
C ARG A 39 2.66 1.67 2.66
N GLY A 40 2.51 0.42 2.24
CA GLY A 40 3.52 -0.64 2.38
C GLY A 40 3.74 -1.14 3.81
N GLU A 41 4.58 -2.16 3.97
CA GLU A 41 4.84 -2.85 5.24
C GLU A 41 6.33 -2.98 5.56
N LYS A 42 6.67 -3.33 6.80
CA LYS A 42 8.06 -3.45 7.25
C LYS A 42 8.81 -4.63 6.62
N THR A 43 8.10 -5.70 6.27
CA THR A 43 8.67 -6.91 5.68
C THR A 43 7.84 -7.38 4.49
N LYS A 44 8.45 -8.14 3.57
CA LYS A 44 7.77 -8.73 2.42
C LYS A 44 6.69 -9.73 2.84
N GLU A 45 6.90 -10.45 3.95
CA GLU A 45 5.96 -11.41 4.50
C GLU A 45 4.68 -10.72 4.98
N GLU A 46 4.78 -9.56 5.61
CA GLU A 46 3.61 -8.82 6.06
C GLU A 46 2.82 -8.23 4.88
N VAL A 47 3.49 -7.88 3.76
CA VAL A 47 2.80 -7.53 2.50
C VAL A 47 1.96 -8.71 2.01
N VAL A 48 2.54 -9.91 1.89
CA VAL A 48 1.81 -11.11 1.45
C VAL A 48 0.64 -11.41 2.38
N LYS A 49 0.86 -11.32 3.69
CA LYS A 49 -0.17 -11.60 4.70
C LYS A 49 -1.36 -10.64 4.58
N LYS A 50 -1.13 -9.33 4.53
CA LYS A 50 -2.20 -8.33 4.37
C LYS A 50 -2.87 -8.41 3.01
N TYR A 51 -2.12 -8.77 1.98
CA TYR A 51 -2.66 -9.04 0.66
C TYR A 51 -3.67 -10.21 0.71
N MET A 52 -3.29 -11.34 1.29
CA MET A 52 -4.18 -12.50 1.48
C MET A 52 -5.38 -12.16 2.37
N GLU A 53 -5.19 -11.37 3.44
CA GLU A 53 -6.30 -10.90 4.28
C GLU A 53 -7.29 -10.05 3.46
N GLY A 54 -6.78 -9.16 2.60
CA GLY A 54 -7.57 -8.38 1.66
C GLY A 54 -8.38 -9.25 0.71
N LEU A 55 -7.77 -10.30 0.12
CA LEU A 55 -8.48 -11.27 -0.72
C LEU A 55 -9.54 -12.04 0.05
N LYS A 56 -9.19 -12.60 1.22
CA LYS A 56 -10.09 -13.38 2.07
C LYS A 56 -11.31 -12.59 2.53
N THR A 57 -11.12 -11.30 2.84
CA THR A 57 -12.19 -10.41 3.30
C THR A 57 -12.90 -9.68 2.16
N GLY A 58 -12.40 -9.78 0.92
CA GLY A 58 -12.85 -8.97 -0.21
C GLY A 58 -12.66 -7.46 -0.03
N ASN A 59 -11.73 -7.04 0.83
CA ASN A 59 -11.49 -5.64 1.15
C ASN A 59 -10.37 -5.04 0.28
N SER A 60 -10.76 -4.34 -0.79
CA SER A 60 -9.81 -3.70 -1.73
C SER A 60 -8.91 -2.68 -1.05
N GLN A 61 -9.43 -1.94 -0.05
CA GLN A 61 -8.66 -0.89 0.63
C GLN A 61 -7.44 -1.46 1.36
N THR A 62 -7.52 -2.69 1.86
CA THR A 62 -6.38 -3.37 2.51
C THR A 62 -5.26 -3.62 1.50
N ILE A 63 -5.61 -4.03 0.29
CA ILE A 63 -4.66 -4.29 -0.80
C ILE A 63 -4.10 -2.97 -1.36
N GLU A 64 -4.96 -1.97 -1.59
CA GLU A 64 -4.56 -0.64 -2.10
C GLU A 64 -3.53 0.06 -1.21
N ARG A 65 -3.58 -0.15 0.11
CA ARG A 65 -2.59 0.38 1.05
C ARG A 65 -1.21 -0.23 0.86
N LEU A 66 -1.09 -1.42 0.30
CA LEU A 66 0.19 -2.06 0.02
C LEU A 66 0.84 -1.54 -1.27
N ILE A 67 0.04 -0.95 -2.16
CA ILE A 67 0.45 -0.58 -3.52
C ILE A 67 1.01 0.85 -3.53
N PRO A 68 2.17 1.09 -4.17
CA PRO A 68 2.73 2.43 -4.24
C PRO A 68 1.80 3.39 -5.00
N LYS A 69 1.82 4.68 -4.65
CA LYS A 69 0.94 5.69 -5.28
C LYS A 69 1.19 5.87 -6.78
N THR A 70 2.39 5.50 -7.23
CA THR A 70 2.82 5.55 -8.62
C THR A 70 2.07 4.55 -9.51
N HIS A 71 1.35 3.59 -8.93
CA HIS A 71 0.56 2.61 -9.67
C HIS A 71 -0.94 2.90 -9.56
N GLU A 72 -1.67 2.49 -10.58
CA GLU A 72 -3.11 2.42 -10.66
C GLU A 72 -3.53 0.96 -10.84
N ALA A 73 -4.16 0.39 -9.81
CA ALA A 73 -4.36 -1.05 -9.69
C ALA A 73 -5.82 -1.45 -9.42
N ASP A 74 -6.75 -0.50 -9.37
CA ASP A 74 -8.14 -0.73 -8.95
C ASP A 74 -8.82 -1.86 -9.73
N LYS A 75 -8.58 -1.91 -11.05
CA LYS A 75 -9.09 -2.98 -11.92
C LYS A 75 -8.51 -4.34 -11.56
N GLU A 76 -7.19 -4.43 -11.41
CA GLU A 76 -6.51 -5.69 -11.12
C GLU A 76 -6.85 -6.20 -9.71
N ILE A 77 -6.92 -5.32 -8.71
CA ILE A 77 -7.37 -5.65 -7.35
C ILE A 77 -8.78 -6.23 -7.38
N ARG A 78 -9.69 -5.59 -8.12
CA ARG A 78 -11.07 -6.05 -8.26
C ARG A 78 -11.13 -7.44 -8.90
N GLU A 79 -10.44 -7.64 -10.02
CA GLU A 79 -10.38 -8.93 -10.71
C GLU A 79 -9.85 -10.04 -9.80
N LYS A 80 -8.83 -9.76 -8.99
CA LYS A 80 -8.30 -10.73 -8.03
C LYS A 80 -9.26 -11.01 -6.87
N ILE A 81 -9.92 -10.00 -6.32
CA ILE A 81 -10.94 -10.18 -5.27
C ILE A 81 -12.10 -11.03 -5.78
N GLU A 82 -12.60 -10.74 -6.99
CA GLU A 82 -13.68 -11.52 -7.62
C GLU A 82 -13.24 -12.96 -7.88
N LYS A 83 -12.02 -13.16 -8.40
CA LYS A 83 -11.46 -14.50 -8.65
C LYS A 83 -11.36 -15.36 -7.38
N PHE A 84 -11.00 -14.76 -6.25
CA PHE A 84 -10.78 -15.47 -4.99
C PHE A 84 -11.91 -15.27 -3.96
N GLN A 85 -13.06 -14.76 -4.40
CA GLN A 85 -14.20 -14.56 -3.54
C GLN A 85 -14.67 -15.91 -2.96
N GLY A 86 -14.83 -15.98 -1.64
CA GLY A 86 -15.24 -17.22 -0.97
C GLY A 86 -14.17 -18.31 -0.93
N ALA A 87 -12.95 -18.04 -1.41
CA ALA A 87 -11.86 -19.02 -1.38
C ALA A 87 -11.37 -19.31 0.05
N ASP A 88 -10.96 -20.56 0.28
CA ASP A 88 -10.30 -21.00 1.51
C ASP A 88 -8.78 -20.86 1.40
N PHE A 89 -8.23 -20.04 2.29
CA PHE A 89 -6.80 -19.75 2.39
C PHE A 89 -6.10 -20.53 3.53
N SER A 90 -6.76 -21.50 4.16
CA SER A 90 -6.25 -22.16 5.38
C SER A 90 -5.03 -23.07 5.16
N LYS A 91 -4.81 -23.57 3.94
CA LYS A 91 -3.72 -24.50 3.59
C LYS A 91 -2.87 -24.00 2.42
N VAL A 92 -2.68 -22.69 2.33
CA VAL A 92 -1.86 -22.09 1.27
C VAL A 92 -0.37 -22.32 1.51
N GLU A 93 0.37 -22.44 0.42
CA GLU A 93 1.83 -22.51 0.43
C GLU A 93 2.39 -21.25 -0.21
N ILE A 94 3.36 -20.59 0.43
CA ILE A 94 3.93 -19.33 -0.02
C ILE A 94 5.41 -19.55 -0.36
N TYR A 95 5.78 -19.29 -1.60
CA TYR A 95 7.14 -19.43 -2.11
C TYR A 95 7.69 -18.07 -2.52
N TYR A 96 8.88 -17.71 -2.02
CA TYR A 96 9.54 -16.46 -2.39
C TYR A 96 10.66 -16.72 -3.40
N LYS A 97 10.57 -16.10 -4.59
CA LYS A 97 11.65 -16.05 -5.57
C LYS A 97 12.38 -14.71 -5.38
N GLU A 98 13.65 -14.76 -4.97
CA GLU A 98 14.40 -13.56 -4.57
C GLU A 98 15.20 -12.91 -5.73
N THR A 99 15.27 -13.54 -6.90
CA THR A 99 16.14 -13.08 -8.00
C THR A 99 15.50 -13.21 -9.39
N PRO A 100 15.62 -12.17 -10.26
CA PRO A 100 16.06 -10.80 -9.99
C PRO A 100 14.90 -9.92 -9.48
N PHE A 101 15.24 -8.95 -8.62
CA PHE A 101 14.31 -7.99 -8.00
C PHE A 101 13.38 -7.32 -9.05
N PRO A 102 12.07 -7.17 -8.80
CA PRO A 102 11.35 -7.30 -7.52
C PRO A 102 11.24 -8.74 -7.00
N ALA A 103 11.08 -8.90 -5.69
CA ALA A 103 10.85 -10.21 -5.10
C ALA A 103 9.48 -10.72 -5.54
N GLN A 104 9.39 -11.95 -6.05
CA GLN A 104 8.11 -12.56 -6.40
C GLN A 104 7.65 -13.48 -5.26
N ALA A 105 6.38 -13.40 -4.89
CA ALA A 105 5.75 -14.34 -3.99
C ALA A 105 4.67 -15.12 -4.75
N GLU A 106 4.83 -16.44 -4.79
CA GLU A 106 3.89 -17.37 -5.40
C GLU A 106 3.07 -18.03 -4.29
N ILE A 107 1.75 -17.80 -4.32
CA ILE A 107 0.77 -18.31 -3.36
C ILE A 107 0.05 -19.48 -4.05
N LYS A 108 0.27 -20.69 -3.55
CA LYS A 108 -0.30 -21.94 -4.08
C LYS A 108 -1.36 -22.50 -3.15
N ASN A 109 -2.12 -23.45 -3.68
CA ASN A 109 -3.11 -24.23 -2.95
C ASN A 109 -4.28 -23.40 -2.38
N ILE A 110 -4.68 -22.34 -3.09
CA ILE A 110 -5.89 -21.58 -2.76
C ILE A 110 -7.09 -22.41 -3.22
N LYS A 111 -7.94 -22.87 -2.29
CA LYS A 111 -9.12 -23.65 -2.64
C LYS A 111 -10.28 -22.73 -2.95
N LEU A 112 -10.74 -22.75 -4.20
CA LEU A 112 -11.90 -21.99 -4.63
C LEU A 112 -13.20 -22.65 -4.14
N GLU A 113 -14.30 -21.90 -4.14
CA GLU A 113 -15.61 -22.38 -3.70
C GLU A 113 -16.12 -23.56 -4.55
N ASN A 114 -15.76 -23.58 -5.85
CA ASN A 114 -16.07 -24.67 -6.77
C ASN A 114 -15.24 -25.96 -6.52
N GLY A 115 -14.34 -25.97 -5.52
CA GLY A 115 -13.47 -27.09 -5.19
C GLY A 115 -12.17 -27.16 -6.00
N GLU A 116 -11.98 -26.26 -6.97
CA GLU A 116 -10.74 -26.17 -7.73
C GLU A 116 -9.61 -25.57 -6.89
N THR A 117 -8.39 -25.88 -7.29
CA THR A 117 -7.19 -25.32 -6.67
C THR A 117 -6.57 -24.29 -7.59
N ALA A 118 -6.40 -23.07 -7.09
CA ALA A 118 -5.80 -21.96 -7.80
C ALA A 118 -4.48 -21.54 -7.16
N SER A 119 -3.66 -20.86 -7.96
CA SER A 119 -2.48 -20.14 -7.53
C SER A 119 -2.57 -18.67 -7.91
N ASP A 120 -1.81 -17.86 -7.19
CA ASP A 120 -1.60 -16.46 -7.48
C ASP A 120 -0.12 -16.11 -7.37
N GLU A 121 0.32 -15.14 -8.17
CA GLU A 121 1.69 -14.62 -8.11
C GLU A 121 1.62 -13.09 -7.94
N ILE A 122 2.43 -12.57 -7.03
CA ILE A 122 2.54 -11.14 -6.76
C ILE A 122 4.00 -10.69 -6.76
N SER A 123 4.23 -9.47 -7.22
CA SER A 123 5.55 -8.83 -7.19
C SER A 123 5.64 -7.86 -6.02
N ILE A 124 6.76 -7.88 -5.30
CA ILE A 124 6.98 -7.07 -4.11
C ILE A 124 8.31 -6.35 -4.24
N THR A 125 8.29 -5.03 -4.11
CA THR A 125 9.50 -4.20 -4.16
C THR A 125 9.80 -3.58 -2.81
N ARG A 126 11.05 -3.18 -2.60
CA ARG A 126 11.51 -2.43 -1.43
C ARG A 126 11.81 -0.98 -1.82
N ASP A 127 11.53 -0.04 -0.92
CA ASP A 127 11.62 1.43 -1.08
C ASP A 127 13.04 2.01 -1.34
N CYS A 128 14.00 1.24 -1.83
CA CYS A 128 15.37 1.72 -1.97
C CYS A 128 15.68 2.38 -3.31
N SER A 129 14.88 2.09 -4.34
CA SER A 129 15.15 2.52 -5.72
C SER A 129 14.17 3.55 -6.27
N LEU A 130 13.05 3.80 -5.58
CA LEU A 130 11.96 4.65 -6.08
C LEU A 130 12.02 6.10 -5.58
N TYR A 131 12.69 6.40 -4.46
CA TYR A 131 12.73 7.74 -3.85
C TYR A 131 14.12 8.10 -3.28
N PRO A 132 15.08 8.56 -4.10
CA PRO A 132 16.45 8.84 -3.66
C PRO A 132 16.59 10.03 -2.67
N ALA A 133 15.53 10.81 -2.44
CA ALA A 133 15.59 12.05 -1.65
C ALA A 133 15.05 11.93 -0.20
N ILE A 134 14.44 10.80 0.19
CA ILE A 134 13.90 10.64 1.54
C ILE A 134 14.60 9.46 2.21
N LEU A 135 15.40 9.78 3.22
CA LEU A 135 15.93 8.86 4.21
C LEU A 135 14.78 7.98 4.73
N GLU A 136 14.73 6.73 4.26
CA GLU A 136 14.52 5.50 5.03
C GLU A 136 14.05 4.34 4.12
N CYS A 137 15.00 3.54 3.63
CA CYS A 137 14.84 2.22 3.01
C CYS A 137 14.12 1.20 3.93
N LYS A 138 12.86 1.45 4.32
CA LYS A 138 12.22 0.76 5.45
C LYS A 138 10.96 -0.02 5.12
N LYS A 139 10.44 0.10 3.91
CA LYS A 139 9.16 -0.52 3.55
C LYS A 139 9.21 -1.36 2.28
N TRP A 140 8.29 -2.32 2.25
CA TRP A 140 7.98 -3.21 1.15
C TRP A 140 6.60 -2.87 0.61
N TYR A 141 6.45 -2.94 -0.71
CA TYR A 141 5.23 -2.60 -1.42
C TYR A 141 4.85 -3.70 -2.39
N LEU A 142 3.55 -3.85 -2.59
CA LEU A 142 2.98 -4.70 -3.64
C LEU A 142 3.03 -3.94 -4.97
N ILE A 143 3.69 -4.50 -5.97
CA ILE A 143 3.69 -4.00 -7.35
C ILE A 143 2.54 -4.67 -8.09
N MET A 144 1.55 -3.86 -8.45
CA MET A 144 0.32 -4.28 -9.11
C MET A 144 -0.22 -3.09 -9.91
N GLY A 145 -0.91 -3.35 -11.01
CA GLY A 145 -1.48 -2.34 -11.87
C GLY A 145 -0.48 -1.67 -12.81
N THR A 146 -0.94 -0.62 -13.48
CA THR A 146 -0.13 0.17 -14.41
C THR A 146 0.54 1.34 -13.71
N VAL A 147 1.73 1.73 -14.17
CA VAL A 147 2.38 2.94 -13.67
C VAL A 147 1.66 4.17 -14.21
N LYS A 148 1.36 5.14 -13.35
CA LYS A 148 0.69 6.40 -13.70
C LYS A 148 1.60 7.26 -14.58
N GLU A 149 1.02 7.88 -15.60
CA GLU A 149 1.72 8.85 -16.44
C GLU A 149 2.39 9.95 -15.59
N GLY A 150 3.67 10.23 -15.87
CA GLY A 150 4.48 11.19 -15.12
C GLY A 150 5.34 10.58 -13.99
N TYR A 151 5.06 9.34 -13.58
CA TYR A 151 5.97 8.54 -12.76
C TYR A 151 6.60 7.50 -13.70
N GLY A 152 7.78 7.78 -14.25
CA GLY A 152 8.42 6.86 -15.18
C GLY A 152 8.54 5.45 -14.58
N ALA A 153 8.34 4.41 -15.40
CA ALA A 153 8.62 3.04 -15.00
C ALA A 153 10.08 2.94 -14.54
N VAL A 154 10.30 2.27 -13.41
CA VAL A 154 11.65 1.93 -12.95
C VAL A 154 12.31 1.16 -14.09
N PRO A 155 13.49 1.58 -14.59
CA PRO A 155 14.15 0.86 -15.68
C PRO A 155 14.33 -0.61 -15.28
N GLU A 156 14.02 -1.52 -16.20
CA GLU A 156 14.34 -2.93 -16.07
C GLU A 156 15.83 -3.03 -15.72
N VAL A 157 16.13 -3.65 -14.57
CA VAL A 157 17.51 -3.90 -14.16
C VAL A 157 18.14 -4.75 -15.26
N PRO A 158 19.21 -4.28 -15.93
CA PRO A 158 19.81 -5.04 -17.01
C PRO A 158 20.23 -6.41 -16.48
N GLU A 159 19.85 -7.48 -17.19
CA GLU A 159 20.29 -8.85 -16.91
C GLU A 159 21.83 -8.84 -16.76
N LEU A 160 22.29 -9.07 -15.53
CA LEU A 160 23.70 -9.33 -15.27
C LEU A 160 24.04 -10.64 -15.97
N LYS A 161 24.65 -10.54 -17.17
CA LYS A 161 25.31 -11.66 -17.81
C LYS A 161 26.34 -12.21 -16.84
N VAL A 162 26.08 -13.39 -16.29
CA VAL A 162 27.06 -14.17 -15.53
C VAL A 162 28.16 -14.57 -16.52
N PRO A 163 29.43 -14.19 -16.31
CA PRO A 163 30.50 -14.65 -17.17
C PRO A 163 30.73 -16.16 -16.95
N GLU A 164 30.80 -16.91 -18.05
CA GLU A 164 31.23 -18.31 -18.11
C GLU A 164 32.72 -18.47 -17.74
#